data_AF-A0A5D8YTL8-F1
#
_entry.id   AF-A0A5D8YTL8-F1
#
_cell.length_a   1.000
_cell.length_b   1.000
_cell.length_c   1.000
_cell.angle_alpha   90.00
_cell.angle_beta   90.00
_cell.angle_gamma   90.00
#
_symmetry.space_group_name_H-M   'P 1'
#
loop_
_entity.id
_entity.type
_entity.pdbx_description
1 polymer ?
#
loop_
_entity_poly.entity_id
_entity_poly.type
_entity_poly.pdbx_seq_one_letter_code
_entity_poly.pdbx_strand_id
1 'polypeptide(L)'
;MTKQQLKYYLSTPRFNIYLAKTINDFDKAYLLYKANIELSEAFYPILSILEISLRNAVNEALKAHFQDEYWFKNNLPVEFLPFVSEATQKLTAQRKPITADRMIAELNFGFWNRLFNRHYTGLLWKPLRLIFKNTPKHLRQRDTIANALYRIRTLRNRIYHYEPIFGNLQDIEDLYNEMLTFLAWLDRDLPKLLTDIDRFNNILKKAKAI
;
A
#
# COMPACT_ATOMS: atom_id res chain seq x y z
N MET A 1 -22.58 -6.00 -24.05
CA MET A 1 -23.00 -6.69 -22.81
C MET A 1 -24.25 -6.00 -22.29
N THR A 2 -25.31 -6.73 -21.94
CA THR A 2 -26.58 -6.14 -21.47
C THR A 2 -26.47 -5.67 -20.01
N LYS A 3 -27.40 -4.80 -19.55
CA LYS A 3 -27.46 -4.34 -18.15
C LYS A 3 -27.57 -5.51 -17.16
N GLN A 4 -28.33 -6.54 -17.53
CA GLN A 4 -28.58 -7.72 -16.72
C GLN A 4 -27.34 -8.62 -16.63
N GLN A 5 -26.62 -8.80 -17.74
CA GLN A 5 -25.32 -9.50 -17.75
C GLN A 5 -24.29 -8.77 -16.87
N LEU A 6 -24.18 -7.44 -16.99
CA LEU A 6 -23.23 -6.66 -16.18
C LEU A 6 -23.51 -6.81 -14.67
N LYS A 7 -24.78 -6.66 -14.24
CA LYS A 7 -25.17 -6.82 -12.83
C LYS A 7 -24.93 -8.24 -12.31
N TYR A 8 -25.10 -9.26 -13.16
CA TYR A 8 -24.81 -10.65 -12.80
C TYR A 8 -23.31 -10.85 -12.51
N TYR A 9 -22.43 -10.44 -13.44
CA TYR A 9 -20.98 -10.66 -13.29
C TYR A 9 -20.32 -9.73 -12.26
N LEU A 10 -20.82 -8.50 -12.08
CA LEU A 10 -20.27 -7.58 -11.09
C LEU A 10 -20.92 -7.69 -9.72
N SER A 11 -21.99 -8.47 -9.58
CA SER A 11 -22.96 -8.44 -8.48
C SER A 11 -23.72 -7.11 -8.37
N THR A 12 -25.02 -7.20 -8.09
CA THR A 12 -25.88 -6.03 -7.88
C THR A 12 -25.36 -5.10 -6.77
N PRO A 13 -24.94 -5.57 -5.58
CA PRO A 13 -24.48 -4.68 -4.51
C PRO A 13 -23.26 -3.85 -4.90
N ARG A 14 -22.28 -4.44 -5.61
CA ARG A 14 -21.08 -3.70 -6.03
C ARG A 14 -21.42 -2.65 -7.07
N PHE A 15 -22.28 -2.97 -8.05
CA PHE A 15 -22.63 -2.01 -9.09
C PHE A 15 -23.56 -0.89 -8.58
N ASN A 16 -24.36 -1.15 -7.55
CA ASN A 16 -25.26 -0.15 -6.95
C ASN A 16 -24.53 1.07 -6.39
N ILE A 17 -23.29 0.93 -5.92
CA ILE A 17 -22.48 2.07 -5.44
C ILE A 17 -22.23 3.08 -6.59
N TYR A 18 -21.97 2.56 -7.79
CA TYR A 18 -21.76 3.39 -8.98
C TYR A 18 -23.06 4.05 -9.42
N LEU A 19 -24.17 3.31 -9.45
CA LEU A 19 -25.50 3.84 -9.76
C LEU A 19 -25.91 4.95 -8.79
N ALA A 20 -25.69 4.76 -7.49
CA ALA A 20 -26.00 5.77 -6.49
C ALA A 20 -25.20 7.06 -6.71
N LYS A 21 -23.92 6.94 -7.09
CA LYS A 21 -23.05 8.10 -7.38
C LYS A 21 -23.46 8.83 -8.66
N THR A 22 -24.12 8.16 -9.61
CA THR A 22 -24.52 8.71 -10.91
C THR A 22 -26.03 8.96 -11.03
N ILE A 23 -26.76 9.06 -9.91
CA ILE A 23 -28.22 9.33 -9.89
C ILE A 23 -28.98 8.29 -10.74
N ASN A 24 -28.58 7.02 -10.61
CA ASN A 24 -29.11 5.86 -11.35
C ASN A 24 -28.96 5.90 -12.88
N ASP A 25 -28.13 6.80 -13.42
CA ASP A 25 -27.71 6.77 -14.82
C ASP A 25 -26.76 5.58 -15.05
N PHE A 26 -27.20 4.61 -15.84
CA PHE A 26 -26.47 3.38 -16.10
C PHE A 26 -25.20 3.60 -16.92
N ASP A 27 -25.26 4.46 -17.94
CA ASP A 27 -24.12 4.66 -18.84
C ASP A 27 -23.01 5.40 -18.11
N LYS A 28 -23.36 6.41 -17.30
CA LYS A 28 -22.42 7.06 -16.39
C LYS A 28 -21.88 6.11 -15.33
N ALA A 29 -22.72 5.27 -14.72
CA ALA A 29 -22.26 4.29 -13.73
C ALA A 29 -21.25 3.30 -14.33
N TYR A 30 -21.48 2.88 -15.58
CA TYR A 30 -20.58 2.00 -16.31
C TYR A 30 -19.26 2.69 -16.69
N LEU A 31 -19.29 3.97 -17.06
CA LEU A 31 -18.08 4.78 -17.26
C LEU A 31 -17.29 4.95 -15.97
N LEU A 32 -17.96 5.26 -14.86
CA LEU A 32 -17.35 5.41 -13.53
C LEU A 32 -16.74 4.09 -13.03
N TYR A 33 -17.37 2.95 -13.32
CA TYR A 33 -16.81 1.63 -13.04
C TYR A 33 -15.47 1.40 -13.74
N LYS A 34 -15.41 1.72 -15.05
CA LYS A 34 -14.16 1.62 -15.80
C LYS A 34 -13.11 2.61 -15.29
N ALA A 35 -13.51 3.84 -14.97
CA ALA A 35 -12.61 4.84 -14.39
C ALA A 35 -12.06 4.41 -13.02
N ASN A 36 -12.85 3.72 -12.18
CA ASN A 36 -12.35 3.15 -10.93
C ASN A 36 -11.25 2.12 -11.16
N ILE A 37 -11.40 1.26 -12.16
CA ILE A 37 -10.37 0.27 -12.53
C ILE A 37 -9.11 0.99 -12.98
N GLU A 38 -9.21 1.92 -13.93
CA GLU A 38 -8.06 2.68 -14.44
C GLU A 38 -7.37 3.47 -13.32
N LEU A 39 -8.15 4.09 -12.42
CA LEU A 39 -7.59 4.84 -11.28
C LEU A 39 -6.89 3.92 -10.30
N SER A 40 -7.46 2.75 -10.01
CA SER A 40 -6.85 1.73 -9.15
C SER A 40 -5.56 1.17 -9.77
N GLU A 41 -5.56 0.94 -11.08
CA GLU A 41 -4.38 0.52 -11.85
C GLU A 41 -3.27 1.58 -11.80
N ALA A 42 -3.62 2.86 -11.92
CA ALA A 42 -2.65 3.95 -11.94
C ALA A 42 -1.87 4.10 -10.61
N PHE A 43 -2.36 3.56 -9.50
CA PHE A 43 -1.62 3.49 -8.23
C PHE A 43 -0.58 2.36 -8.18
N TYR A 44 -0.65 1.36 -9.07
CA TYR A 44 0.22 0.20 -9.00
C TYR A 44 1.72 0.55 -9.02
N PRO A 45 2.23 1.45 -9.89
CA PRO A 45 3.65 1.81 -9.89
C PRO A 45 4.14 2.35 -8.55
N ILE A 46 3.43 3.33 -7.98
CA ILE A 46 3.83 3.98 -6.71
C ILE A 46 3.71 3.03 -5.52
N LEU A 47 2.65 2.21 -5.48
CA LEU A 47 2.49 1.21 -4.41
C LEU A 47 3.59 0.16 -4.46
N SER A 48 3.96 -0.32 -5.65
CA SER A 48 5.02 -1.29 -5.84
C SER A 48 6.38 -0.75 -5.36
N ILE A 49 6.75 0.44 -5.82
CA ILE A 49 8.01 1.09 -5.42
C ILE A 49 8.03 1.34 -3.91
N LEU A 50 6.92 1.83 -3.34
CA LEU A 50 6.81 2.12 -1.91
C LEU A 50 6.94 0.85 -1.05
N GLU A 51 6.20 -0.21 -1.40
CA GLU A 51 6.24 -1.46 -0.63
C GLU A 51 7.63 -2.10 -0.66
N ILE A 52 8.28 -2.16 -1.82
CA ILE A 52 9.61 -2.75 -1.96
C ILE A 52 10.68 -1.90 -1.26
N SER A 53 10.68 -0.58 -1.48
CA SER A 53 11.68 0.31 -0.89
C SER A 53 11.56 0.38 0.63
N LEU A 54 10.34 0.50 1.17
CA LEU A 54 10.10 0.49 2.60
C LEU A 54 10.56 -0.83 3.23
N ARG A 55 10.15 -1.96 2.66
CA ARG A 55 10.54 -3.29 3.14
C ARG A 55 12.07 -3.42 3.24
N ASN A 56 12.77 -3.09 2.16
CA ASN A 56 14.21 -3.25 2.10
C ASN A 56 14.91 -2.32 3.10
N ALA A 57 14.48 -1.06 3.20
CA ALA A 57 15.02 -0.10 4.15
C ALA A 57 14.80 -0.55 5.61
N VAL A 58 13.60 -1.05 5.93
CA VAL A 58 13.28 -1.60 7.26
C VAL A 58 14.12 -2.84 7.56
N ASN A 59 14.23 -3.77 6.61
CA ASN A 59 15.01 -4.99 6.78
C ASN A 59 16.46 -4.68 7.13
N GLU A 60 17.12 -3.82 6.36
CA GLU A 60 18.51 -3.45 6.62
C GLU A 60 18.68 -2.75 7.98
N ALA A 61 17.76 -1.84 8.33
CA ALA A 61 17.80 -1.15 9.61
C ALA A 61 17.64 -2.09 10.80
N LEU A 62 16.73 -3.08 10.71
CA LEU A 62 16.46 -4.01 11.80
C LEU A 62 17.47 -5.16 11.88
N LYS A 63 17.98 -5.65 10.74
CA LYS A 63 19.14 -6.55 10.69
C LYS A 63 20.33 -5.94 11.41
N ALA A 64 20.67 -4.69 11.09
CA ALA A 64 21.77 -3.99 11.75
C ALA A 64 21.49 -3.70 13.23
N HIS A 65 20.23 -3.42 13.59
CA HIS A 65 19.88 -3.14 14.99
C HIS A 65 19.98 -4.38 15.89
N PHE A 66 19.46 -5.52 15.43
CA PHE A 66 19.42 -6.76 16.18
C PHE A 66 20.64 -7.66 15.96
N GLN A 67 21.46 -7.36 14.94
CA GLN A 67 22.57 -8.22 14.50
C GLN A 67 22.09 -9.64 14.16
N ASP A 68 20.93 -9.74 13.50
CA ASP A 68 20.26 -10.99 13.18
C ASP A 68 19.57 -10.93 11.80
N GLU A 69 19.96 -11.86 10.91
CA GLU A 69 19.34 -12.06 9.59
C GLU A 69 17.86 -12.47 9.69
N TYR A 70 17.47 -13.13 10.78
CA TYR A 70 16.13 -13.64 11.05
C TYR A 70 15.39 -12.81 12.12
N TRP A 71 15.72 -11.52 12.25
CA TRP A 71 15.15 -10.62 13.26
C TRP A 71 13.61 -10.66 13.32
N PHE A 72 12.95 -10.79 12.17
CA PHE A 72 11.49 -10.83 12.05
C PHE A 72 10.85 -12.03 12.77
N LYS A 73 11.64 -13.08 13.03
CA LYS A 73 11.23 -14.28 13.77
C LYS A 73 11.74 -14.26 15.20
N ASN A 74 12.99 -13.88 15.42
CA ASN A 74 13.67 -14.10 16.71
C ASN A 74 13.57 -12.90 17.67
N ASN A 75 13.41 -11.69 17.13
CA ASN A 75 13.51 -10.45 17.89
C ASN A 75 12.19 -9.67 17.99
N LEU A 76 11.17 -10.09 17.24
CA LEU A 76 9.84 -9.49 17.32
C LEU A 76 8.97 -10.18 18.38
N PRO A 77 8.04 -9.42 19.00
CA PRO A 77 7.03 -9.97 19.89
C PRO A 77 6.17 -11.08 19.25
N VAL A 78 5.62 -11.96 20.10
CA VAL A 78 4.89 -13.16 19.67
C VAL A 78 3.69 -12.87 18.76
N GLU A 79 3.13 -11.67 18.82
CA GLU A 79 2.00 -11.27 17.97
C GLU A 79 2.37 -11.08 16.50
N PHE A 80 3.67 -11.13 16.15
CA PHE A 80 4.16 -11.17 14.76
C PHE A 80 4.29 -12.59 14.21
N LEU A 81 4.29 -13.62 15.06
CA LEU A 81 4.43 -15.02 14.63
C LEU A 81 3.39 -15.46 13.58
N PRO A 82 2.11 -14.99 13.60
CA PRO A 82 1.16 -15.34 12.55
C PRO A 82 1.61 -14.92 11.15
N PHE A 83 2.23 -13.75 10.98
CA PHE A 83 2.74 -13.31 9.67
C PHE A 83 3.88 -14.20 9.19
N VAL A 84 4.82 -14.53 10.08
CA VAL A 84 5.96 -15.41 9.79
C VAL A 84 5.45 -16.82 9.44
N SER A 85 4.43 -17.30 10.15
CA SER A 85 3.83 -18.61 9.92
C SER A 85 3.10 -18.68 8.58
N GLU A 86 2.32 -17.66 8.23
CA GLU A 86 1.64 -17.56 6.94
C GLU A 86 2.64 -17.53 5.78
N ALA A 87 3.68 -16.71 5.88
CA ALA A 87 4.75 -16.65 4.86
C ALA A 87 5.47 -18.00 4.72
N THR A 88 5.80 -18.65 5.84
CA THR A 88 6.44 -19.98 5.84
C THR A 88 5.56 -21.03 5.15
N GLN A 89 4.25 -21.04 5.45
CA GLN A 89 3.29 -21.96 4.83
C GLN A 89 3.21 -21.74 3.32
N LYS A 90 3.16 -20.48 2.85
CA LYS A 90 3.12 -20.16 1.42
C LYS A 90 4.38 -20.63 0.69
N LEU A 91 5.57 -20.36 1.24
CA LEU A 91 6.83 -20.80 0.64
C LEU A 91 6.92 -22.33 0.60
N THR A 92 6.50 -23.01 1.66
CA THR A 92 6.46 -24.47 1.75
C THR A 92 5.53 -25.06 0.68
N ALA A 93 4.31 -24.52 0.56
CA ALA A 93 3.35 -24.96 -0.45
C ALA A 93 3.87 -24.77 -1.88
N GLN A 94 4.65 -23.71 -2.12
CA GLN A 94 5.31 -23.43 -3.39
C GLN A 94 6.63 -24.21 -3.59
N ARG A 95 7.02 -25.08 -2.65
CA ARG A 95 8.30 -25.83 -2.65
C ARG A 95 9.52 -24.91 -2.79
N LYS A 96 9.44 -23.72 -2.23
CA LYS A 96 10.52 -22.73 -2.22
C LYS A 96 11.37 -22.91 -0.96
N PRO A 97 12.72 -22.82 -1.05
CA PRO A 97 13.55 -22.80 0.14
C PRO A 97 13.16 -21.63 1.05
N ILE A 98 13.16 -21.88 2.37
CA ILE A 98 12.85 -20.88 3.39
C ILE A 98 14.17 -20.20 3.76
N THR A 99 14.46 -19.08 3.10
CA THR A 99 15.61 -18.21 3.40
C THR A 99 15.11 -16.88 3.96
N ALA A 100 15.98 -16.15 4.68
CA ALA A 100 15.65 -14.81 5.19
C ALA A 100 15.10 -13.89 4.09
N ASP A 101 15.78 -13.77 2.95
CA ASP A 101 15.35 -12.93 1.83
C ASP A 101 13.98 -13.32 1.28
N ARG A 102 13.69 -14.62 1.17
CA ARG A 102 12.39 -15.10 0.69
C ARG A 102 11.29 -14.85 1.70
N MET A 103 11.58 -14.99 3.00
CA MET A 103 10.66 -14.63 4.07
C MET A 103 10.33 -13.14 4.03
N ILE A 104 11.35 -12.29 3.97
CA ILE A 104 11.19 -10.83 3.84
C ILE A 104 10.33 -10.51 2.60
N ALA A 105 10.60 -11.15 1.46
CA ALA A 105 9.84 -10.93 0.24
C ALA A 105 8.36 -11.37 0.33
N GLU A 106 8.06 -12.39 1.12
CA GLU A 106 6.71 -12.97 1.27
C GLU A 106 5.85 -12.24 2.33
N LEU A 107 6.46 -11.49 3.25
CA LEU A 107 5.74 -10.70 4.25
C LEU A 107 4.98 -9.53 3.59
N ASN A 108 3.67 -9.49 3.82
CA ASN A 108 2.78 -8.49 3.22
C ASN A 108 2.92 -7.09 3.84
N PHE A 109 2.41 -6.05 3.15
CA PHE A 109 2.37 -4.67 3.67
C PHE A 109 1.82 -4.52 5.10
N GLY A 110 0.89 -5.39 5.51
CA GLY A 110 0.33 -5.39 6.86
C GLY A 110 1.37 -5.64 7.95
N PHE A 111 2.33 -6.54 7.70
CA PHE A 111 3.48 -6.77 8.58
C PHE A 111 4.32 -5.50 8.72
N TRP A 112 4.72 -4.91 7.59
CA TRP A 112 5.57 -3.70 7.56
C TRP A 112 4.91 -2.51 8.25
N ASN A 113 3.62 -2.27 8.00
CA ASN A 113 2.84 -1.23 8.68
C ASN A 113 2.77 -1.46 10.20
N ARG A 114 2.66 -2.71 10.67
CA ARG A 114 2.49 -3.04 12.09
C ARG A 114 3.74 -2.70 12.93
N LEU A 115 4.94 -2.75 12.34
CA LEU A 115 6.19 -2.39 13.01
C LEU A 115 6.20 -0.94 13.55
N PHE A 116 5.39 -0.06 12.95
CA PHE A 116 5.28 1.35 13.32
C PHE A 116 4.18 1.65 14.35
N ASN A 117 3.53 0.63 14.91
CA ASN A 117 2.50 0.82 15.92
C ASN A 117 3.11 1.44 17.21
N ARG A 118 2.35 2.32 17.87
CA ARG A 118 2.71 2.92 19.16
C ARG A 118 3.17 1.89 20.18
N HIS A 119 2.55 0.72 20.22
CA HIS A 119 2.88 -0.37 21.14
C HIS A 119 4.35 -0.82 21.04
N TYR A 120 4.96 -0.76 19.85
CA TYR A 120 6.34 -1.18 19.62
C TYR A 120 7.36 -0.03 19.61
N THR A 121 6.96 1.18 20.00
CA THR A 121 7.81 2.37 19.94
C THR A 121 9.14 2.17 20.70
N GLY A 122 9.09 1.59 21.90
CA GLY A 122 10.29 1.36 22.71
C GLY A 122 11.30 0.41 22.08
N LEU A 123 10.81 -0.60 21.35
CA LEU A 123 11.63 -1.62 20.70
C LEU A 123 12.14 -1.17 19.33
N LEU A 124 11.27 -0.60 18.49
CA LEU A 124 11.53 -0.46 17.06
C LEU A 124 11.75 0.98 16.60
N TRP A 125 11.30 2.01 17.33
CA TRP A 125 11.32 3.37 16.79
C TRP A 125 12.73 3.93 16.60
N LYS A 126 13.66 3.60 17.49
CA LYS A 126 15.05 4.10 17.42
C LYS A 126 15.74 3.73 16.10
N PRO A 127 15.75 2.46 15.64
CA PRO A 127 16.27 2.12 14.32
C PRO A 127 15.34 2.59 13.19
N LEU A 128 14.01 2.44 13.33
CA LEU A 128 13.08 2.75 12.24
C LEU A 128 13.07 4.23 11.85
N ARG A 129 13.23 5.17 12.78
CA ARG A 129 13.25 6.61 12.43
C ARG A 129 14.44 7.00 11.56
N LEU A 130 15.51 6.18 11.52
CA LEU A 130 16.73 6.50 10.79
C LEU A 130 16.59 6.27 9.28
N ILE A 131 15.69 5.38 8.85
CA ILE A 131 15.43 5.17 7.41
C ILE A 131 14.79 6.41 6.76
N PHE A 132 14.08 7.22 7.55
CA PHE A 132 13.42 8.45 7.12
C PHE A 132 14.35 9.66 7.20
N LYS A 133 15.58 9.51 6.70
CA LYS A 133 16.67 10.48 6.81
C LYS A 133 16.36 11.83 6.14
N ASN A 134 15.46 11.85 5.16
CA ASN A 134 15.07 13.05 4.42
C ASN A 134 13.80 13.72 4.95
N THR A 135 13.13 13.14 5.95
CA THR A 135 11.95 13.76 6.55
C THR A 135 12.37 15.00 7.38
N PRO A 136 11.67 16.14 7.24
CA PRO A 136 11.87 17.30 8.11
C PRO A 136 11.82 16.91 9.58
N LYS A 137 12.72 17.45 10.41
CA LYS A 137 12.88 17.02 11.82
C LYS A 137 11.57 17.05 12.61
N HIS A 138 10.73 18.06 12.39
CA HIS A 138 9.44 18.21 13.06
C HIS A 138 8.40 17.16 12.60
N LEU A 139 8.54 16.62 11.38
CA LEU A 139 7.66 15.57 10.84
C LEU A 139 8.19 14.15 11.08
N ARG A 140 9.48 13.99 11.42
CA ARG A 140 10.12 12.68 11.69
C ARG A 140 9.74 12.13 13.06
N GLN A 141 8.43 11.97 13.25
CA GLN A 141 7.80 11.48 14.45
C GLN A 141 7.06 10.18 14.13
N ARG A 142 6.97 9.29 15.13
CA ARG A 142 6.38 7.96 14.95
C ARG A 142 4.93 8.05 14.49
N ASP A 143 4.14 8.93 15.11
CA ASP A 143 2.72 9.12 14.74
C ASP A 143 2.57 9.62 13.30
N THR A 144 3.39 10.58 12.85
CA THR A 144 3.34 11.08 11.45
C THR A 144 3.55 9.94 10.45
N ILE A 145 4.60 9.15 10.65
CA ILE A 145 4.97 8.06 9.74
C ILE A 145 3.95 6.92 9.80
N ALA A 146 3.52 6.54 11.01
CA ALA A 146 2.52 5.50 11.20
C ALA A 146 1.17 5.88 10.58
N ASN A 147 0.77 7.16 10.67
CA ASN A 147 -0.47 7.65 10.07
C ASN A 147 -0.42 7.64 8.55
N ALA A 148 0.71 8.04 7.95
CA ALA A 148 0.93 7.95 6.50
C ALA A 148 0.83 6.48 6.03
N LEU A 149 1.54 5.57 6.69
CA LEU A 149 1.50 4.13 6.39
C LEU A 149 0.09 3.53 6.54
N TYR A 150 -0.65 3.96 7.56
CA TYR A 150 -2.03 3.52 7.75
C TYR A 150 -2.94 3.94 6.59
N ARG A 151 -2.83 5.18 6.13
CA ARG A 151 -3.59 5.69 4.98
C ARG A 151 -3.22 4.96 3.69
N ILE A 152 -1.92 4.78 3.46
CA ILE A 152 -1.38 4.03 2.31
C ILE A 152 -1.92 2.59 2.32
N ARG A 153 -1.81 1.89 3.45
CA ARG A 153 -2.33 0.52 3.61
C ARG A 153 -3.84 0.44 3.35
N THR A 154 -4.60 1.42 3.84
CA THR A 154 -6.05 1.44 3.68
C THR A 154 -6.43 1.60 2.21
N LEU A 155 -5.83 2.55 1.50
CA LEU A 155 -6.05 2.72 0.05
C LEU A 155 -5.60 1.48 -0.74
N ARG A 156 -4.39 0.98 -0.45
CA ARG A 156 -3.83 -0.23 -1.06
C ARG A 156 -4.79 -1.40 -0.91
N ASN A 157 -5.31 -1.64 0.29
CA ASN A 157 -6.24 -2.74 0.54
C ASN A 157 -7.53 -2.58 -0.29
N ARG A 158 -8.11 -1.38 -0.34
CA ARG A 158 -9.29 -1.12 -1.19
C ARG A 158 -9.03 -1.46 -2.66
N ILE A 159 -7.88 -1.02 -3.19
CA ILE A 159 -7.46 -1.32 -4.57
C ILE A 159 -7.37 -2.84 -4.80
N TYR A 160 -6.65 -3.57 -3.95
CA TYR A 160 -6.45 -5.02 -4.12
C TYR A 160 -7.68 -5.87 -3.76
N HIS A 161 -8.66 -5.30 -3.06
CA HIS A 161 -9.98 -5.91 -2.85
C HIS A 161 -11.01 -5.51 -3.94
N TYR A 162 -10.57 -4.76 -4.96
CA TYR A 162 -11.41 -4.28 -6.07
C TYR A 162 -12.60 -3.44 -5.57
N GLU A 163 -12.36 -2.63 -4.55
CA GLU A 163 -13.34 -1.71 -4.00
C GLU A 163 -13.33 -0.37 -4.76
N PRO A 164 -14.46 0.35 -4.76
CA PRO A 164 -14.52 1.74 -5.21
C PRO A 164 -13.50 2.62 -4.46
N ILE A 165 -12.75 3.47 -5.16
CA ILE A 165 -11.86 4.50 -4.58
C ILE A 165 -12.24 5.94 -4.96
N PHE A 166 -13.16 6.13 -5.92
CA PHE A 166 -13.62 7.45 -6.42
C PHE A 166 -14.55 8.23 -5.49
N GLY A 167 -14.62 7.91 -4.19
CA GLY A 167 -15.56 8.54 -3.26
C GLY A 167 -15.41 10.07 -3.22
N ASN A 168 -14.16 10.51 -3.04
CA ASN A 168 -13.71 11.89 -3.15
C ASN A 168 -12.38 11.90 -3.93
N LEU A 169 -12.38 12.48 -5.13
CA LEU A 169 -11.20 12.49 -6.00
C LEU A 169 -10.09 13.42 -5.50
N GLN A 170 -10.41 14.42 -4.66
CA GLN A 170 -9.39 15.26 -4.02
C GLN A 170 -8.60 14.46 -2.99
N ASP A 171 -9.29 13.69 -2.13
CA ASP A 171 -8.61 12.84 -1.14
C ASP A 171 -7.68 11.82 -1.81
N ILE A 172 -8.06 11.31 -2.98
CA ILE A 172 -7.24 10.39 -3.76
C ILE A 172 -5.99 11.07 -4.34
N GLU A 173 -6.12 12.29 -4.82
CA GLU A 173 -4.98 13.12 -5.26
C GLU A 173 -4.04 13.44 -4.09
N ASP A 174 -4.58 13.82 -2.94
CA ASP A 174 -3.81 14.13 -1.74
C ASP A 174 -3.06 12.89 -1.22
N LEU A 175 -3.69 11.71 -1.24
CA LEU A 175 -3.04 10.44 -0.89
C LEU A 175 -1.91 10.08 -1.86
N TYR A 176 -2.08 10.36 -3.16
CA TYR A 176 -1.02 10.14 -4.15
C TYR A 176 0.19 11.05 -3.88
N ASN A 177 -0.05 12.34 -3.65
CA ASN A 177 0.99 13.31 -3.31
C ASN A 177 1.68 12.98 -1.97
N GLU A 178 0.92 12.46 -1.01
CA GLU A 178 1.46 11.94 0.24
C GLU A 178 2.41 10.76 -0.01
N MET A 179 2.06 9.80 -0.88
CA MET A 179 2.94 8.69 -1.23
C MET A 179 4.24 9.17 -1.91
N LEU A 180 4.17 10.16 -2.81
CA LEU A 180 5.36 10.77 -3.41
C LEU A 180 6.26 11.39 -2.33
N THR A 181 5.66 12.11 -1.39
CA THR A 181 6.37 12.72 -0.26
C THR A 181 7.00 11.64 0.64
N PHE A 182 6.27 10.55 0.89
CA PHE A 182 6.73 9.42 1.69
C PHE A 182 7.92 8.70 1.05
N LEU A 183 7.92 8.51 -0.28
CA LEU A 183 9.08 8.02 -1.01
C LEU A 183 10.29 8.95 -0.83
N ALA A 184 10.08 10.25 -1.00
CA ALA A 184 11.13 11.26 -0.82
C ALA A 184 11.69 11.32 0.60
N TRP A 185 10.90 10.93 1.62
CA TRP A 185 11.36 10.79 3.00
C TRP A 185 12.36 9.67 3.20
N LEU A 186 12.20 8.54 2.51
CA LEU A 186 13.15 7.44 2.48
C LEU A 186 14.41 7.85 1.71
N ASP A 187 14.24 8.24 0.44
CA ASP A 187 15.32 8.74 -0.40
C ASP A 187 14.79 9.72 -1.45
N ARG A 188 15.53 10.81 -1.72
CA ARG A 188 15.09 11.88 -2.62
C ARG A 188 14.95 11.43 -4.07
N ASP A 189 15.63 10.35 -4.44
CA ASP A 189 15.63 9.83 -5.79
C ASP A 189 14.59 8.71 -6.01
N LEU A 190 13.98 8.15 -4.96
CA LEU A 190 12.97 7.10 -5.11
C LEU A 190 11.76 7.53 -5.97
N PRO A 191 11.21 8.75 -5.85
CA PRO A 191 10.13 9.19 -6.74
C PRO A 191 10.52 9.17 -8.23
N LYS A 192 11.82 9.29 -8.57
CA LYS A 192 12.27 9.25 -9.98
C LYS A 192 12.06 7.90 -10.64
N LEU A 193 11.90 6.81 -9.86
CA LEU A 193 11.57 5.49 -10.40
C LEU A 193 10.18 5.44 -11.05
N LEU A 194 9.33 6.44 -10.81
CA LEU A 194 8.02 6.58 -11.44
C LEU A 194 8.07 7.20 -12.84
N THR A 195 9.23 7.75 -13.22
CA THR A 195 9.42 8.35 -14.55
C THR A 195 9.04 7.33 -15.62
N ASP A 196 8.28 7.78 -16.62
CA ASP A 196 7.79 6.99 -17.77
C ASP A 196 6.72 5.93 -17.49
N ILE A 197 6.46 5.56 -16.22
CA ILE A 197 5.47 4.53 -15.87
C ILE A 197 4.26 5.08 -15.10
N ASP A 198 4.37 6.27 -14.52
CA ASP A 198 3.28 6.92 -13.81
C ASP A 198 2.29 7.61 -14.75
N ARG A 199 1.03 7.20 -14.66
CA ARG A 199 -0.10 7.76 -15.44
C ARG A 199 -1.17 8.38 -14.54
N PHE A 200 -0.95 8.46 -13.23
CA PHE A 200 -1.97 8.84 -12.24
C PHE A 200 -2.67 10.16 -12.58
N ASN A 201 -1.92 11.24 -12.83
CA ASN A 201 -2.51 12.55 -13.10
C ASN A 201 -3.41 12.57 -14.35
N ASN A 202 -3.03 11.83 -15.39
CA ASN A 202 -3.82 11.72 -16.62
C ASN A 202 -5.14 10.97 -16.36
N ILE A 203 -5.08 9.87 -15.62
CA ILE A 203 -6.26 9.08 -15.26
C ILE A 203 -7.16 9.83 -14.28
N LEU A 204 -6.60 10.53 -13.30
CA LEU A 204 -7.35 11.36 -12.36
C LEU A 204 -8.12 12.47 -13.11
N LYS A 205 -7.48 13.15 -14.07
CA LYS A 205 -8.14 14.15 -14.91
C LYS A 205 -9.31 13.57 -15.70
N LYS A 206 -9.14 12.37 -16.27
CA LYS A 206 -10.21 11.64 -16.95
C LYS A 206 -11.37 11.28 -16.01
N ALA A 207 -11.06 10.81 -14.80
CA ALA A 207 -12.07 10.47 -13.80
C ALA A 207 -12.86 11.69 -13.30
N LYS A 208 -12.22 12.85 -13.16
CA LYS A 208 -12.88 14.12 -12.78
C LYS A 208 -13.85 14.64 -13.84
N ALA A 209 -13.78 14.16 -15.08
CA ALA A 209 -14.63 14.60 -16.19
C ALA A 209 -15.92 13.77 -16.38
N ILE A 210 -16.14 12.75 -15.55
CA ILE A 210 -17.34 11.87 -15.57
C ILE A 210 -18.41 12.42 -14.64
#